data_AF-A0A947TBK9-F1
#
_entry.id   AF-A0A947TBK9-F1
#
_cell.length_a   1.000
_cell.length_b   1.000
_cell.length_c   1.000
_cell.angle_alpha   90.00
_cell.angle_beta   90.00
_cell.angle_gamma   90.00
#
_symmetry.space_group_name_H-M   'P 1'
#
loop_
_entity.id
_entity.type
_entity.pdbx_description
1 polymer ?
#
loop_
_entity_poly.entity_id
_entity_poly.type
_entity_poly.pdbx_seq_one_letter_code
_entity_poly.pdbx_strand_id
1 'polypeptide(L)' 'MAQIAIIYARFSSAEQSKGYSLERQQKHGLLYATDNGWSVEKTITDEGRSAFT' A
#
# COMPACT_ATOMS: atom_id res chain seq x y z
N MET A 1 -2.71 23.12 6.83
CA MET A 1 -1.83 22.03 7.30
C MET A 1 -2.11 20.82 6.41
N ALA A 2 -1.07 20.18 5.88
CA ALA A 2 -1.22 18.96 5.09
C ALA A 2 -1.70 17.81 6.00
N GLN A 3 -2.66 17.01 5.56
CA GLN A 3 -3.06 15.82 6.31
C GLN A 3 -1.94 14.76 6.23
N ILE A 4 -1.83 13.95 7.28
CA ILE A 4 -0.88 12.84 7.33
C ILE A 4 -1.61 11.57 6.89
N ALA A 5 -1.00 10.80 5.99
CA ALA A 5 -1.52 9.55 5.48
C ALA A 5 -0.55 8.38 5.71
N ILE A 6 -1.13 7.19 5.86
CA ILE A 6 -0.39 5.92 5.86
C ILE A 6 -0.93 5.08 4.71
N ILE A 7 -0.04 4.53 3.89
CA ILE A 7 -0.39 3.58 2.84
C ILE A 7 -0.21 2.17 3.40
N TYR A 8 -1.24 1.33 3.30
CA TYR A 8 -1.15 -0.10 3.58
C TYR A 8 -1.48 -0.87 2.32
N ALA A 9 -0.54 -1.69 1.85
CA ALA A 9 -0.65 -2.51 0.64
C ALA A 9 -0.55 -3.99 1.00
N ARG A 10 -1.45 -4.80 0.44
CA ARG A 10 -1.46 -6.25 0.67
C ARG A 10 -1.89 -7.04 -0.55
N PHE A 11 -1.55 -8.33 -0.58
CA PHE A 11 -2.20 -9.31 -1.45
C PHE A 11 -2.73 -10.48 -0.61
N SER A 12 -3.58 -11.33 -1.21
CA SER A 12 -4.31 -12.37 -0.49
C SER A 12 -3.77 -13.78 -0.72
N SER A 13 -2.93 -13.98 -1.74
CA SER A 13 -2.38 -15.29 -2.10
C SER A 13 -0.91 -15.18 -2.51
N ALA A 14 -0.13 -16.23 -2.23
CA ALA A 14 1.28 -16.27 -2.59
C ALA A 14 1.50 -16.17 -4.10
N GLU A 15 0.55 -16.62 -4.93
CA GLU A 15 0.60 -16.48 -6.39
C GLU A 15 0.64 -15.01 -6.82
N GLN A 16 -0.01 -14.11 -6.08
CA GLN A 16 -0.02 -12.67 -6.35
C GLN A 16 1.32 -11.99 -6.05
N SER A 17 2.21 -12.64 -5.30
CA SER A 17 3.60 -12.18 -5.11
C SER A 17 4.41 -12.21 -6.41
N LYS A 18 4.00 -13.03 -7.39
CA LYS A 18 4.67 -13.15 -8.68
C LYS A 18 4.40 -11.97 -9.63
N GLY A 19 3.48 -11.07 -9.24
CA GLY A 19 3.15 -9.88 -10.01
C GLY A 19 3.49 -8.59 -9.26
N TYR A 20 3.44 -7.47 -9.99
CA TYR A 20 3.72 -6.13 -9.45
C TYR A 20 2.54 -5.53 -8.67
N SER A 21 1.82 -6.34 -7.89
CA SER A 21 0.55 -5.93 -7.25
C SER A 21 0.77 -4.92 -6.13
N LEU A 22 1.80 -5.13 -5.28
CA LEU A 22 2.12 -4.23 -4.16
C LEU A 22 2.72 -2.91 -4.64
N GLU A 23 3.67 -2.96 -5.58
CA GLU A 23 4.28 -1.77 -6.15
C GLU A 23 3.25 -0.85 -6.81
N ARG A 24 2.28 -1.42 -7.54
CA ARG A 24 1.18 -0.64 -8.12
C ARG A 24 0.29 -0.02 -7.04
N GLN A 25 -0.07 -0.78 -6.01
CA GLN A 25 -0.87 -0.25 -4.89
C GLN A 25 -0.17 0.92 -4.21
N GLN A 26 1.12 0.79 -3.92
CA GLN A 26 1.92 1.86 -3.31
C GLN A 26 2.01 3.09 -4.21
N LYS A 27 2.28 2.89 -5.51
CA LYS A 27 2.35 3.98 -6.48
C LYS A 27 1.03 4.74 -6.58
N HIS A 28 -0.09 4.03 -6.68
CA HIS A 28 -1.41 4.66 -6.78
C HIS A 28 -1.80 5.37 -5.47
N GLY A 29 -1.49 4.79 -4.32
CA GLY A 29 -1.70 5.44 -3.02
C GLY A 29 -0.89 6.74 -2.87
N LEU A 30 0.36 6.74 -3.32
CA LEU A 30 1.22 7.92 -3.27
C LEU A 30 0.72 9.03 -4.19
N LEU A 31 0.30 8.69 -5.42
CA LEU A 31 -0.29 9.64 -6.36
C LEU A 31 -1.55 10.26 -5.78
N TYR A 32 -2.45 9.44 -5.23
CA TYR A 32 -3.68 9.92 -4.60
C TYR A 32 -3.39 10.86 -3.41
N ALA A 33 -2.46 10.50 -2.52
CA ALA A 33 -2.09 11.35 -1.40
C ALA A 33 -1.50 12.69 -1.88
N THR A 34 -0.65 12.65 -2.91
CA THR A 34 -0.03 13.84 -3.50
C THR A 34 -1.07 14.77 -4.13
N ASP A 35 -2.01 14.22 -4.91
CA ASP A 35 -3.09 14.98 -5.54
C ASP A 35 -4.01 15.66 -4.52
N ASN A 36 -4.12 15.10 -3.31
CA ASN A 36 -4.88 15.68 -2.20
C ASN A 36 -4.05 16.61 -1.29
N GLY A 37 -2.76 16.83 -1.60
CA GLY A 37 -1.87 17.64 -0.76
C GLY A 37 -1.58 17.03 0.61
N TRP A 38 -1.62 15.70 0.72
CA TRP A 38 -1.31 14.95 1.94
C TRP A 38 0.16 14.54 1.96
N SER A 39 0.70 14.37 3.16
CA SER A 39 2.04 13.82 3.38
C SER A 39 1.92 12.35 3.77
N VAL A 40 2.54 11.46 2.99
CA VAL A 40 2.61 10.03 3.35
C VAL A 40 3.75 9.84 4.35
N GLU A 41 3.41 9.54 5.60
CA GLU A 41 4.40 9.29 6.65
C GLU A 41 5.03 7.90 6.52
N LYS A 42 4.20 6.90 6.18
CA LYS A 42 4.63 5.51 6.17
C LYS A 42 3.88 4.68 5.12
N THR A 43 4.60 3.72 4.56
CA THR A 43 4.02 2.64 3.76
C THR A 43 4.24 1.31 4.47
N ILE A 44 3.20 0.50 4.60
CA ILE A 44 3.21 -0.81 5.25
C ILE A 44 2.82 -1.85 4.20
N THR A 45 3.58 -2.94 4.13
CA THR A 45 3.38 -4.02 3.17
C THR A 45 3.06 -5.32 3.90
N ASP A 46 2.04 -6.04 3.45
CA ASP A 46 1.66 -7.36 3.94
C ASP A 46 1.58 -8.34 2.76
N GLU A 47 2.49 -9.31 2.74
CA GLU A 47 2.59 -10.35 1.71
C GLU A 47 1.58 -11.50 1.91
N GLY A 48 0.45 -11.23 2.56
CA GLY A 48 -0.68 -12.17 2.57
C GLY A 48 -0.42 -13.44 3.38
N ARG A 49 0.51 -13.42 4.35
CA ARG A 49 0.55 -14.47 5.36
C ARG A 49 -0.74 -14.37 6.17
N SER A 50 -1.68 -15.28 5.91
CA SER A 50 -2.98 -15.35 6.57
C SER A 50 -2.82 -15.15 8.08
N ALA A 51 -3.59 -14.23 8.66
CA ALA A 51 -3.72 -14.07 10.11
C ALA A 51 -4.55 -15.20 10.76
N PHE A 52 -5.11 -16.10 9.95
CA PHE A 52 -5.83 -17.29 10.36
C PHE A 52 -5.00 -18.53 10.00
N THR A 53 -4.40 -19.15 11.02
CA THR A 53 -3.87 -20.52 11.01
C THR A 53 -4.55 -21.29 12.14
#